data_AF-A0AAW0SZT4-F1
#
_entry.id   AF-A0AAW0SZT4-F1
#
_cell.length_a   1.000
_cell.length_b   1.000
_cell.length_c   1.000
_cell.angle_alpha   90.00
_cell.angle_beta   90.00
_cell.angle_gamma   90.00
#
_symmetry.space_group_name_H-M   'P 1'
#
loop_
_entity.id
_entity.type
_entity.pdbx_description
1 polymer ?
#
loop_
_entity_poly.entity_id
_entity_poly.type
_entity_poly.pdbx_seq_one_letter_code
_entity_poly.pdbx_strand_id
1 'polypeptide(L)'
;MPLLKEQRPWATPAWFMACSQGGGVDLVNYFYGQCNSKLDGSLKAAIKAAEENQELRKGTTAFIAAAVEERLRMNIEYHDSWHWALALHASPSNMPKALHNIGTLMDTIWYHAGDRSYDFNWYTKRGILAAVYKSTELCMLQDKSEDFQDTWAFMNRRLSDVHSVGKCVKEGASFLGGAGNLVKAGILTALNMAGMNSKSRF
;
A
#
# COMPACT_ATOMS: atom_id res chain seq x y z
N MET A 1 43.53 46.48 13.46
CA MET A 1 43.87 45.21 12.75
C MET A 1 43.17 44.08 13.48
N PRO A 2 41.98 43.61 13.03
CA PRO A 2 41.27 42.55 13.72
C PRO A 2 41.80 41.18 13.29
N LEU A 3 41.97 40.29 14.27
CA LEU A 3 42.51 38.95 14.16
C LEU A 3 41.57 38.05 13.34
N LEU A 4 42.09 37.48 12.25
CA LEU A 4 41.42 36.45 11.45
C LEU A 4 41.22 35.21 12.32
N LYS A 5 39.96 34.86 12.63
CA LYS A 5 39.60 33.59 13.25
C LYS A 5 39.98 32.47 12.29
N GLU A 6 40.97 31.69 12.70
CA GLU A 6 41.42 30.46 12.09
C GLU A 6 40.24 29.47 11.98
N GLN A 7 39.66 29.34 10.78
CA GLN A 7 38.65 28.32 10.51
C GLN A 7 39.36 26.97 10.41
N ARG A 8 39.08 26.08 11.37
CA ARG A 8 39.63 24.72 11.39
C ARG A 8 39.14 23.94 10.16
N PRO A 9 40.03 23.43 9.28
CA PRO A 9 39.67 22.87 7.97
C PRO A 9 38.88 21.55 8.01
N TRP A 10 38.72 20.94 9.18
CA TRP A 10 37.96 19.70 9.38
C TRP A 10 36.60 19.91 10.06
N ALA A 11 36.27 21.15 10.46
CA ALA A 11 34.97 21.43 11.06
C ALA A 11 33.89 21.44 9.96
N THR A 12 32.87 20.60 10.10
CA THR A 12 31.72 20.60 9.19
C THR A 12 31.09 22.00 9.17
N PRO A 13 30.90 22.62 8.00
CA PRO A 13 30.34 23.95 7.93
C PRO A 13 28.92 24.00 8.51
N ALA A 14 28.57 25.09 9.20
CA ALA A 14 27.25 25.26 9.79
C ALA A 14 26.11 25.16 8.75
N TRP A 15 26.37 25.52 7.48
CA TRP A 15 25.41 25.31 6.38
C TRP A 15 25.19 23.83 6.06
N PHE A 16 26.21 22.97 6.18
CA PHE A 16 26.08 21.53 5.95
C PHE A 16 25.20 20.89 7.02
N MET A 17 25.42 21.26 8.29
CA MET A 17 24.58 20.84 9.42
C MET A 17 23.17 21.41 9.37
N ALA A 18 23.00 22.64 8.85
CA ALA A 18 21.69 23.29 8.69
C ALA A 18 20.88 22.67 7.53
N CYS A 19 21.53 22.27 6.43
CA CYS A 19 20.89 21.53 5.34
C CYS A 19 20.57 20.07 5.71
N SER A 20 21.22 19.51 6.73
CA SER A 20 21.08 18.10 7.11
C SER A 20 20.30 17.87 8.41
N GLN A 21 19.43 18.78 8.86
CA GLN A 21 18.75 18.60 10.14
C GLN A 21 17.90 17.30 10.22
N GLY A 22 17.45 16.73 9.08
CA GLY A 22 16.89 15.37 9.01
C GLY A 22 17.83 14.29 8.43
N GLY A 23 19.08 14.63 8.11
CA GLY A 23 20.11 13.66 7.66
C GLY A 23 19.71 12.86 6.43
N GLY A 24 20.15 11.59 6.36
CA GLY A 24 19.85 10.68 5.25
C GLY A 24 18.35 10.38 5.05
N VAL A 25 17.49 10.61 6.04
CA VAL A 25 16.05 10.33 5.89
C VAL A 25 15.36 11.32 4.97
N ASP A 26 15.80 12.58 4.95
CA ASP A 26 15.19 13.60 4.09
C ASP A 26 15.50 13.30 2.63
N LEU A 27 16.69 12.78 2.33
CA LEU A 27 17.04 12.30 1.00
C LEU A 27 16.16 11.12 0.57
N VAL A 28 15.95 10.14 1.46
CA VAL A 28 15.05 9.01 1.19
C VAL A 28 13.62 9.51 0.95
N ASN A 29 13.11 10.43 1.78
CA ASN A 29 11.78 11.00 1.61
C ASN A 29 11.63 11.77 0.29
N TYR A 30 12.64 12.55 -0.09
CA TYR A 30 12.69 13.25 -1.38
C TYR A 30 12.64 12.27 -2.54
N PHE A 31 13.46 11.20 -2.50
CA PHE A 31 13.46 10.15 -3.51
C PHE A 31 12.09 9.48 -3.63
N TYR A 32 11.44 9.15 -2.51
CA TYR A 32 10.08 8.61 -2.50
C TYR A 32 9.07 9.58 -3.16
N GLY A 33 9.14 10.87 -2.85
CA GLY A 33 8.30 11.89 -3.48
C GLY A 33 8.52 11.98 -4.99
N GLN A 34 9.78 11.92 -5.43
CA GLN A 34 10.14 11.92 -6.85
C GLN A 34 9.59 10.68 -7.58
N CYS A 35 9.77 9.49 -7.00
CA CYS A 35 9.27 8.24 -7.58
C CYS A 35 7.74 8.22 -7.64
N ASN A 36 7.06 8.70 -6.60
CA ASN A 36 5.59 8.78 -6.57
C ASN A 36 5.07 9.76 -7.63
N SER A 37 5.74 10.90 -7.84
CA SER A 37 5.37 11.85 -8.90
C SER A 37 5.61 11.29 -10.31
N LYS A 38 6.72 10.57 -10.52
CA LYS A 38 6.99 9.88 -11.79
C LYS A 38 5.92 8.83 -12.09
N LEU A 39 5.56 8.02 -11.09
CA LEU A 39 4.53 7.01 -11.20
C LEU A 39 3.17 7.65 -11.55
N ASP A 40 2.77 8.73 -10.87
CA ASP A 40 1.53 9.44 -11.19
C ASP A 40 1.47 9.91 -12.65
N GLY A 41 2.59 10.44 -13.18
CA GLY A 41 2.70 10.80 -14.58
C GLY A 41 2.55 9.62 -15.53
N SER A 42 3.22 8.50 -15.23
CA SER A 42 3.15 7.26 -16.02
C SER A 42 1.75 6.64 -16.02
N LEU A 43 1.09 6.58 -14.86
CA LEU A 43 -0.28 6.05 -14.74
C LEU A 43 -1.29 6.90 -15.53
N LYS A 44 -1.15 8.23 -15.50
CA LYS A 44 -1.97 9.13 -16.34
C LYS A 44 -1.76 8.88 -17.83
N ALA A 45 -0.50 8.69 -18.25
CA ALA A 45 -0.19 8.38 -19.65
C ALA A 45 -0.77 7.02 -20.06
N ALA A 46 -0.67 6.00 -19.20
CA ALA A 46 -1.22 4.68 -19.43
C ALA A 46 -2.75 4.69 -19.55
N ILE A 47 -3.44 5.48 -18.71
CA ILE A 47 -4.90 5.64 -18.80
C ILE A 47 -5.29 6.31 -20.11
N LYS A 48 -4.62 7.41 -20.49
CA LYS A 48 -4.88 8.09 -21.77
C LYS A 48 -4.67 7.15 -22.96
N ALA A 49 -3.60 6.36 -22.95
CA ALA A 49 -3.36 5.36 -23.99
C ALA A 49 -4.45 4.28 -24.05
N ALA A 50 -5.02 3.88 -22.90
CA ALA A 50 -6.12 2.93 -22.82
C ALA A 50 -7.49 3.53 -23.23
N GLU A 51 -7.65 4.85 -23.17
CA GLU A 51 -8.81 5.55 -23.75
C GLU A 51 -8.74 5.59 -25.28
N GLU A 52 -7.53 5.78 -25.83
CA GLU A 52 -7.28 5.78 -27.28
C GLU A 52 -7.32 4.36 -27.87
N ASN A 53 -6.83 3.36 -27.14
CA ASN A 53 -6.81 1.95 -27.55
C ASN A 53 -7.42 1.05 -26.47
N GLN A 54 -8.65 0.59 -26.72
CA GLN A 54 -9.40 -0.23 -25.76
C GLN A 54 -8.71 -1.56 -25.41
N GLU A 55 -7.87 -2.10 -26.29
CA GLU A 55 -7.07 -3.32 -26.03
C GLU A 55 -6.02 -3.13 -24.93
N LEU A 56 -5.56 -1.90 -24.68
CA LEU A 56 -4.59 -1.59 -23.63
C LEU A 56 -5.24 -1.51 -22.23
N ARG A 57 -6.58 -1.59 -22.15
CA ARG A 57 -7.30 -1.49 -20.89
C ARG A 57 -7.09 -2.74 -20.04
N LYS A 58 -6.23 -2.61 -19.03
CA LYS A 58 -5.99 -3.65 -18.03
C LYS A 58 -7.15 -3.78 -17.05
N GLY A 59 -7.42 -5.00 -16.58
CA GLY A 59 -8.28 -5.22 -15.41
C GLY A 59 -7.65 -4.65 -14.14
N THR A 60 -8.45 -4.36 -13.11
CA THR A 60 -7.99 -3.69 -11.87
C THR A 60 -6.77 -4.36 -11.23
N THR A 61 -6.78 -5.68 -11.10
CA THR A 61 -5.65 -6.42 -10.50
C THR A 61 -4.38 -6.31 -11.34
N ALA A 62 -4.49 -6.42 -12.67
CA ALA A 62 -3.36 -6.31 -13.57
C ALA A 62 -2.82 -4.87 -13.64
N PHE A 63 -3.70 -3.88 -13.52
CA PHE A 63 -3.32 -2.47 -13.41
C PHE A 63 -2.52 -2.22 -12.13
N ILE A 64 -3.02 -2.70 -10.98
CA ILE A 64 -2.33 -2.58 -9.69
C ILE A 64 -0.98 -3.30 -9.72
N ALA A 65 -0.93 -4.52 -10.26
CA ALA A 65 0.33 -5.27 -10.38
C ALA A 65 1.36 -4.49 -11.19
N ALA A 66 0.98 -3.95 -12.36
CA ALA A 66 1.86 -3.15 -13.20
C ALA A 66 2.33 -1.87 -12.50
N ALA A 67 1.44 -1.18 -11.78
CA ALA A 67 1.79 0.04 -11.04
C ALA A 67 2.77 -0.23 -9.89
N VAL A 68 2.57 -1.33 -9.15
CA VAL A 68 3.48 -1.74 -8.06
C VAL A 68 4.83 -2.16 -8.62
N GLU A 69 4.85 -2.95 -9.70
CA GLU A 69 6.09 -3.34 -10.38
C GLU A 69 6.85 -2.12 -10.87
N GLU A 70 6.20 -1.20 -11.59
CA GLU A 70 6.82 0.02 -12.09
C GLU A 70 7.42 0.85 -10.94
N ARG A 71 6.69 0.99 -9.83
CA ARG A 71 7.19 1.70 -8.66
C ARG A 71 8.42 1.03 -8.06
N LEU A 72 8.43 -0.30 -7.94
CA LEU A 72 9.55 -1.06 -7.38
C LEU A 72 10.76 -1.05 -8.32
N ARG A 73 10.55 -1.06 -9.65
CA ARG A 73 11.62 -0.92 -10.63
C ARG A 73 12.39 0.38 -10.48
N MET A 74 11.76 1.46 -10.01
CA MET A 74 12.46 2.72 -9.70
C MET A 74 13.49 2.58 -8.57
N ASN A 75 13.40 1.53 -7.73
CA ASN A 75 14.37 1.26 -6.67
C ASN A 75 15.60 0.47 -7.16
N ILE A 76 15.58 -0.08 -8.38
CA ILE A 76 16.66 -0.95 -8.91
C ILE A 76 18.01 -0.23 -8.93
N GLU A 77 18.02 1.05 -9.31
CA GLU A 77 19.23 1.87 -9.37
C GLU A 77 19.96 1.95 -8.02
N TYR A 78 19.23 1.84 -6.91
CA TYR A 78 19.74 1.95 -5.54
C TYR A 78 19.58 0.67 -4.74
N HIS A 79 19.40 -0.49 -5.40
CA HIS A 79 19.09 -1.78 -4.76
C HIS A 79 20.07 -2.15 -3.65
N ASP A 80 21.37 -2.06 -3.92
CA ASP A 80 22.45 -2.41 -2.97
C ASP A 80 22.39 -1.60 -1.67
N SER A 81 21.92 -0.35 -1.73
CA SER A 81 21.82 0.54 -0.57
C SER A 81 20.39 0.65 -0.02
N TRP A 82 19.42 -0.01 -0.65
CA TRP A 82 18.00 0.16 -0.34
C TRP A 82 17.64 -0.33 1.06
N HIS A 83 18.33 -1.36 1.55
CA HIS A 83 18.12 -1.86 2.90
C HIS A 83 18.42 -0.80 3.99
N TRP A 84 19.39 0.09 3.77
CA TRP A 84 19.66 1.21 4.67
C TRP A 84 18.53 2.25 4.64
N ALA A 85 17.99 2.55 3.46
CA ALA A 85 16.86 3.45 3.31
C ALA A 85 15.62 2.92 4.06
N LEU A 86 15.37 1.61 3.98
CA LEU A 86 14.28 0.95 4.71
C LEU A 86 14.50 0.98 6.22
N ALA A 87 15.74 0.77 6.69
CA ALA A 87 16.07 0.89 8.11
C ALA A 87 15.80 2.31 8.65
N LEU A 88 16.13 3.34 7.86
CA LEU A 88 15.84 4.73 8.22
C LEU A 88 14.33 5.02 8.32
N HIS A 89 13.53 4.47 7.39
CA HIS A 89 12.06 4.57 7.43
C HIS A 89 11.40 3.75 8.54
N ALA A 90 12.01 2.64 8.94
CA ALA A 90 11.53 1.79 10.04
C ALA A 90 11.79 2.39 11.42
N SER A 91 12.68 3.39 11.53
CA SER A 91 12.93 4.09 12.78
C SER A 91 11.65 4.76 13.32
N PRO A 92 11.30 4.61 14.62
CA PRO A 92 10.09 5.18 15.20
C PRO A 92 9.93 6.69 14.98
N SER A 93 11.03 7.45 14.97
CA SER A 93 11.01 8.90 14.74
C SER A 93 10.58 9.29 13.33
N ASN A 94 10.81 8.41 12.35
CA ASN A 94 10.56 8.66 10.93
C ASN A 94 9.27 7.99 10.42
N MET A 95 8.73 7.05 11.20
CA MET A 95 7.58 6.23 10.85
C MET A 95 6.35 7.03 10.41
N PRO A 96 5.96 8.16 11.04
CA PRO A 96 4.80 8.93 10.58
C PRO A 96 4.95 9.43 9.14
N LYS A 97 6.15 9.91 8.76
CA LYS A 97 6.44 10.37 7.40
C LYS A 97 6.47 9.19 6.42
N ALA A 98 7.09 8.08 6.81
CA ALA A 98 7.15 6.88 5.98
C ALA A 98 5.76 6.30 5.70
N LEU A 99 4.90 6.23 6.73
CA LEU A 99 3.52 5.78 6.60
C LEU A 99 2.69 6.72 5.72
N HIS A 100 2.88 8.04 5.85
CA HIS A 100 2.25 9.01 4.97
C HIS A 100 2.63 8.77 3.50
N ASN A 101 3.93 8.62 3.20
CA ASN A 101 4.41 8.36 1.84
C ASN A 101 3.82 7.07 1.23
N ILE A 102 3.72 6.00 2.04
CA ILE A 102 3.12 4.73 1.61
C ILE A 102 1.61 4.91 1.40
N GLY A 103 0.92 5.57 2.34
CA GLY A 103 -0.51 5.85 2.25
C GLY A 103 -0.85 6.61 0.97
N THR A 104 -0.15 7.71 0.71
CA THR A 104 -0.30 8.50 -0.52
C THR A 104 -0.03 7.68 -1.78
N LEU A 105 0.98 6.81 -1.78
CA LEU A 105 1.25 5.91 -2.91
C LEU A 105 0.07 4.95 -3.16
N MET A 106 -0.43 4.30 -2.11
CA MET A 106 -1.58 3.38 -2.23
C MET A 106 -2.82 4.13 -2.72
N ASP A 107 -3.05 5.34 -2.21
CA ASP A 107 -4.11 6.25 -2.64
C ASP A 107 -4.01 6.55 -4.15
N THR A 108 -2.84 6.96 -4.63
CA THR A 108 -2.58 7.26 -6.04
C THR A 108 -2.85 6.05 -6.93
N ILE A 109 -2.36 4.86 -6.56
CA ILE A 109 -2.57 3.64 -7.35
C ILE A 109 -4.07 3.29 -7.41
N TRP A 110 -4.77 3.30 -6.28
CA TRP A 110 -6.21 2.98 -6.24
C TRP A 110 -7.08 4.02 -6.94
N TYR A 111 -6.70 5.30 -6.86
CA TYR A 111 -7.37 6.38 -7.57
C TYR A 111 -7.31 6.16 -9.08
N HIS A 112 -6.11 5.89 -9.62
CA HIS A 112 -5.91 5.60 -11.05
C HIS A 112 -6.51 4.26 -11.49
N ALA A 113 -6.61 3.29 -10.58
CA ALA A 113 -7.31 2.03 -10.82
C ALA A 113 -8.85 2.19 -10.91
N GLY A 114 -9.38 3.39 -10.64
CA GLY A 114 -10.79 3.72 -10.72
C GLY A 114 -11.61 3.37 -9.47
N ASP A 115 -10.98 3.15 -8.33
CA ASP A 115 -11.69 2.85 -7.09
C ASP A 115 -12.44 4.07 -6.55
N ARG A 116 -13.76 3.93 -6.34
CA ARG A 116 -14.63 4.95 -5.74
C ARG A 116 -15.17 4.54 -4.37
N SER A 117 -14.45 3.67 -3.66
CA SER A 117 -14.86 3.21 -2.32
C SER A 117 -14.70 4.33 -1.29
N TYR A 118 -15.71 4.57 -0.44
CA TYR A 118 -15.70 5.66 0.55
C TYR A 118 -15.88 5.22 2.02
N ASP A 119 -15.99 3.92 2.29
CA ASP A 119 -16.24 3.35 3.63
C ASP A 119 -15.11 2.41 4.12
N PHE A 120 -15.39 1.45 5.02
CA PHE A 120 -14.45 0.44 5.54
C PHE A 120 -13.62 -0.28 4.45
N ASN A 121 -14.21 -0.43 3.26
CA ASN A 121 -13.55 -0.97 2.07
C ASN A 121 -12.32 -0.14 1.65
N TRP A 122 -12.34 1.18 1.83
CA TRP A 122 -11.25 2.10 1.53
C TRP A 122 -10.00 1.78 2.37
N TYR A 123 -10.17 1.63 3.69
CA TYR A 123 -9.10 1.31 4.63
C TYR A 123 -8.54 -0.09 4.39
N THR A 124 -9.43 -1.07 4.20
CA THR A 124 -9.05 -2.46 3.98
C THR A 124 -8.24 -2.61 2.69
N LYS A 125 -8.68 -2.00 1.58
CA LYS A 125 -7.96 -2.04 0.29
C LYS A 125 -6.56 -1.45 0.37
N ARG A 126 -6.41 -0.31 1.05
CA ARG A 126 -5.11 0.37 1.21
C ARG A 126 -4.19 -0.38 2.15
N GLY A 127 -4.71 -0.89 3.27
CA GLY A 127 -3.93 -1.70 4.20
C GLY A 127 -3.41 -2.98 3.54
N ILE A 128 -4.27 -3.68 2.80
CA ILE A 128 -3.87 -4.89 2.07
C ILE A 128 -2.85 -4.56 0.98
N LEU A 129 -3.09 -3.52 0.16
CA LEU A 129 -2.14 -3.17 -0.89
C LEU A 129 -0.78 -2.72 -0.32
N ALA A 130 -0.78 -1.95 0.78
CA ALA A 130 0.45 -1.57 1.48
C ALA A 130 1.21 -2.80 1.99
N ALA A 131 0.52 -3.81 2.52
CA ALA A 131 1.14 -5.06 2.96
C ALA A 131 1.73 -5.85 1.78
N VAL A 132 1.04 -5.92 0.64
CA VAL A 132 1.57 -6.54 -0.58
C VAL A 132 2.80 -5.78 -1.09
N TYR A 133 2.73 -4.44 -1.16
CA TYR A 133 3.84 -3.60 -1.58
C TYR A 133 5.08 -3.83 -0.69
N LYS A 134 4.91 -3.75 0.64
CA LYS A 134 6.04 -3.89 1.58
C LYS A 134 6.62 -5.29 1.64
N SER A 135 5.79 -6.33 1.57
CA SER A 135 6.30 -7.71 1.49
C SER A 135 7.05 -7.97 0.18
N THR A 136 6.59 -7.41 -0.93
CA THR A 136 7.27 -7.51 -2.23
C THR A 136 8.59 -6.73 -2.23
N GLU A 137 8.60 -5.52 -1.68
CA GLU A 137 9.82 -4.71 -1.51
C GLU A 137 10.90 -5.44 -0.69
N LEU A 138 10.50 -6.14 0.38
CA LEU A 138 11.42 -6.96 1.19
C LEU A 138 11.89 -8.23 0.47
N CYS A 139 11.05 -8.83 -0.36
CA CYS A 139 11.41 -9.96 -1.21
C CYS A 139 12.49 -9.53 -2.22
N MET A 140 12.32 -8.36 -2.83
CA MET A 140 13.24 -7.79 -3.82
C MET A 140 14.66 -7.62 -3.29
N LEU A 141 14.84 -7.33 -2.00
CA LEU A 141 16.16 -7.19 -1.37
C LEU A 141 16.98 -8.49 -1.38
N GLN A 142 16.31 -9.64 -1.36
CA GLN A 142 16.95 -10.96 -1.26
C GLN A 142 17.02 -11.66 -2.62
N ASP A 143 16.32 -11.13 -3.61
CA ASP A 143 16.19 -11.71 -4.93
C ASP A 143 17.47 -11.48 -5.76
N LYS A 144 17.97 -12.56 -6.35
CA LYS A 144 19.14 -12.59 -7.24
C LYS A 144 18.81 -13.16 -8.63
N SER A 145 17.53 -13.39 -8.90
CA SER A 145 17.05 -13.85 -10.19
C SER A 145 17.23 -12.77 -11.26
N GLU A 146 17.28 -13.20 -12.53
CA GLU A 146 17.36 -12.28 -13.66
C GLU A 146 16.12 -11.37 -13.69
N ASP A 147 16.32 -10.05 -13.78
CA ASP A 147 15.27 -9.03 -13.76
C ASP A 147 14.25 -9.15 -12.60
N PHE A 148 14.65 -9.70 -11.45
CA PHE A 148 13.77 -9.89 -10.28
C PHE A 148 12.51 -10.73 -10.55
N GLN A 149 12.60 -11.71 -11.47
CA GLN A 149 11.48 -12.59 -11.83
C GLN A 149 10.82 -13.26 -10.62
N ASP A 150 11.60 -13.68 -9.63
CA ASP A 150 11.07 -14.32 -8.41
C ASP A 150 10.24 -13.34 -7.57
N THR A 151 10.65 -12.08 -7.49
CA THR A 151 9.90 -11.00 -6.84
C THR A 151 8.57 -10.74 -7.53
N TRP A 152 8.54 -10.67 -8.87
CA TRP A 152 7.30 -10.45 -9.62
C TRP A 152 6.34 -11.65 -9.50
N ALA A 153 6.88 -12.86 -9.53
CA ALA A 153 6.10 -14.07 -9.27
C ALA A 153 5.51 -14.07 -7.84
N PHE A 154 6.29 -13.65 -6.84
CA PHE A 154 5.82 -13.49 -5.46
C PHE A 154 4.68 -12.47 -5.36
N MET A 155 4.85 -11.29 -5.94
CA MET A 155 3.85 -10.23 -5.97
C MET A 155 2.53 -10.72 -6.58
N ASN A 156 2.60 -11.39 -7.74
CA ASN A 156 1.42 -11.91 -8.43
C ASN A 156 0.68 -12.97 -7.60
N ARG A 157 1.41 -13.85 -6.91
CA ARG A 157 0.80 -14.79 -5.95
C ARG A 157 0.05 -14.05 -4.84
N ARG A 158 0.66 -13.03 -4.23
CA ARG A 158 0.04 -12.24 -3.15
C ARG A 158 -1.21 -11.49 -3.61
N LEU A 159 -1.20 -10.89 -4.80
CA LEU A 159 -2.39 -10.25 -5.36
C LEU A 159 -3.51 -11.25 -5.66
N SER A 160 -3.18 -12.45 -6.12
CA SER A 160 -4.13 -13.55 -6.32
C SER A 160 -4.73 -14.04 -4.99
N ASP A 161 -3.93 -14.16 -3.94
CA ASP A 161 -4.39 -14.55 -2.60
C ASP A 161 -5.40 -13.53 -2.05
N VAL A 162 -5.10 -12.24 -2.19
CA VAL A 162 -5.99 -11.15 -1.77
C VAL A 162 -7.34 -11.22 -2.48
N HIS A 163 -7.33 -11.49 -3.79
CA HIS A 163 -8.57 -11.65 -4.56
C HIS A 163 -9.39 -12.86 -4.10
N SER A 164 -8.70 -13.97 -3.82
CA SER A 164 -9.31 -15.22 -3.36
C SER A 164 -9.92 -15.08 -1.97
N VAL A 165 -9.21 -14.44 -1.03
CA VAL A 165 -9.73 -14.12 0.30
C VAL A 165 -10.94 -13.19 0.20
N GLY A 166 -10.88 -12.16 -0.66
CA GLY A 166 -12.01 -11.27 -0.90
C GLY A 166 -13.26 -11.99 -1.43
N LYS A 167 -13.10 -13.01 -2.28
CA LYS A 167 -14.20 -13.86 -2.74
C LYS A 167 -14.76 -14.73 -1.62
N CYS A 168 -13.90 -15.43 -0.89
CA CYS A 168 -14.30 -16.30 0.22
C CYS A 168 -15.09 -15.54 1.29
N VAL A 169 -14.63 -14.34 1.67
CA VAL A 169 -15.35 -13.48 2.62
C VAL A 169 -16.72 -13.06 2.08
N LYS A 170 -16.83 -12.72 0.80
CA LYS A 170 -18.12 -12.35 0.18
C LYS A 170 -19.07 -13.55 0.10
N GLU A 171 -18.59 -14.71 -0.30
CA GLU A 171 -19.36 -15.94 -0.39
C GLU A 171 -19.84 -16.38 1.00
N GLY A 172 -18.95 -16.39 2.00
CA GLY A 172 -19.29 -16.67 3.40
C GLY A 172 -20.27 -15.65 3.99
N ALA A 173 -20.09 -14.36 3.69
CA ALA A 173 -21.04 -13.32 4.10
C ALA A 173 -22.39 -13.45 3.40
N SER A 174 -22.45 -13.90 2.15
CA SER A 174 -23.71 -14.18 1.44
C SER A 174 -24.43 -15.42 2.00
N PHE A 175 -23.65 -16.44 2.37
CA PHE A 175 -24.15 -17.64 3.04
C PHE A 175 -24.72 -17.32 4.43
N LEU A 176 -24.06 -16.44 5.19
CA LEU A 176 -24.53 -15.97 6.50
C LEU A 176 -25.60 -14.87 6.38
N GLY A 177 -25.60 -14.08 5.31
CA GLY A 177 -26.58 -13.02 5.04
C GLY A 177 -27.95 -13.56 4.63
N GLY A 178 -28.01 -14.77 4.06
CA GLY A 178 -29.24 -15.53 3.89
C GLY A 178 -29.85 -16.04 5.21
N ALA A 179 -29.12 -15.99 6.32
CA ALA A 179 -29.55 -16.53 7.61
C ALA A 179 -30.24 -15.51 8.52
N GLY A 180 -30.38 -14.24 8.14
CA GLY A 180 -31.03 -13.22 8.97
C GLY A 180 -32.49 -13.53 9.30
N ASN A 181 -33.23 -14.09 8.33
CA ASN A 181 -34.61 -14.55 8.54
C ASN A 181 -34.67 -15.97 9.13
N LEU A 182 -33.66 -16.81 8.87
CA LEU A 182 -33.63 -18.22 9.28
C LEU A 182 -33.22 -18.39 10.75
N VAL A 183 -32.30 -17.55 11.23
CA VAL A 183 -31.95 -17.45 12.66
C VAL A 183 -33.11 -16.86 13.45
N LYS A 184 -33.79 -15.81 12.92
CA LYS A 184 -35.00 -15.27 13.55
C LYS A 184 -36.13 -16.29 13.59
N ALA A 185 -36.39 -17.03 12.51
CA ALA A 185 -37.41 -18.08 12.48
C ALA A 185 -37.04 -19.27 13.40
N GLY A 186 -35.76 -19.65 13.46
CA GLY A 186 -35.27 -20.68 14.38
C GLY A 186 -35.45 -20.29 15.84
N ILE A 187 -35.09 -19.06 16.21
CA ILE A 187 -35.26 -18.53 17.56
C ILE A 187 -36.75 -18.35 17.91
N LEU A 188 -37.58 -17.80 17.01
CA LEU A 188 -39.01 -17.58 17.29
C LEU A 188 -39.77 -18.91 17.40
N THR A 189 -39.44 -19.89 16.56
CA THR A 189 -40.04 -21.23 16.63
C THR A 189 -39.59 -21.94 17.89
N ALA A 190 -38.32 -21.85 18.27
CA ALA A 190 -37.83 -22.41 19.53
C ALA A 190 -38.51 -21.74 20.75
N LEU A 191 -38.69 -20.42 20.74
CA LEU A 191 -39.38 -19.70 21.81
C LEU A 191 -40.88 -20.01 21.89
N ASN A 192 -41.54 -20.20 20.73
CA ASN A 192 -42.94 -20.64 20.67
C ASN A 192 -43.10 -22.10 21.13
N MET A 193 -42.17 -22.99 20.77
CA MET A 193 -42.16 -24.40 21.22
C MET A 193 -41.81 -24.52 22.72
N ALA A 194 -40.97 -23.63 23.24
CA ALA A 194 -40.61 -23.56 24.66
C ALA A 194 -41.70 -22.90 25.54
N GLY A 195 -42.84 -22.53 24.96
CA GLY A 195 -44.01 -22.05 25.73
C GLY A 195 -43.83 -20.66 26.36
N MET A 196 -42.83 -19.88 25.96
CA MET A 196 -42.54 -18.56 26.54
C MET A 196 -43.38 -17.41 25.95
N ASN A 197 -44.52 -17.71 25.32
CA ASN A 197 -45.47 -16.68 24.90
C ASN A 197 -46.65 -16.58 25.88
N SER A 198 -46.36 -16.17 27.13
CA SER A 198 -47.39 -15.67 28.03
C SER A 198 -47.48 -14.15 27.91
N LYS A 199 -48.26 -13.69 26.93
CA LYS A 199 -48.98 -12.42 27.10
C LYS A 199 -50.47 -12.73 27.18
N SER A 200 -50.92 -12.72 28.44
CA SER A 200 -52.22 -12.26 28.91
C SER A 200 -53.14 -11.72 27.80
N ARG A 201 -54.23 -12.46 27.59
CA ARG A 201 -55.52 -11.81 27.31
C ARG A 201 -55.85 -10.93 28.51
N PHE A 202 -55.75 -9.62 28.35
CA PHE A 202 -56.67 -8.55 28.80
C PHE A 202 -56.09 -7.22 28.35
#